data_AF-A0A928SJY2-F1
#
_entry.id   AF-A0A928SJY2-F1
#
_cell.length_a   1.000
_cell.length_b   1.000
_cell.length_c   1.000
_cell.angle_alpha   90.00
_cell.angle_beta   90.00
_cell.angle_gamma   90.00
#
_symmetry.space_group_name_H-M   'P 1'
#
loop_
_entity.id
_entity.type
_entity.pdbx_description
1 polymer ?
#
loop_
_entity_poly.entity_id
_entity_poly.type
_entity_poly.pdbx_seq_one_letter_code
_entity_poly.pdbx_strand_id
1 'polypeptide(L)'
;MDHTPLPLTFRYHLVAQLMRLMQAGESAAVVGVASVGKSNLVRCLQQADIQAAHLGADKREILVVLVDSNDLAAITEWNFLELLLYRLSFHSQSANLPAEVVTRLEEWHEKAARRPDDALNAQRCLEQALHWLCQVKGLRVVFLLDEFELIYPQLSQRTWANLRALRDKNKYSLSYLLFLRRDLEDVLPVTPEVEAFVELFQTHILGLKPYDLPGTELMLERLSLRQRVDWPVQYTAQVFDLSGGHGGLIRVIFGKALPAIKEGRLPDWSLLFYDAEVKDECGKIWSGLTSSERAWLVRFVETGQGETGPDGGVITDKLIRKGLLVAEPTQEPRLFSTLFTTFMPQTAAQDRPLFQFDAQQQICRIEGREIHLPGLPAQLLDFLYRHQGQNCRRLDLLRHLYPQEDHRQLGKIPDFRLDAVVKSLREKIEPDPQTPRYIKTVRGVGFRLDVNE
;
A
#
# COMPACT_ATOMS: atom_id res chain seq x y z
N MET A 1 -22.16 -8.43 1.43
CA MET A 1 -21.04 -9.15 0.76
C MET A 1 -21.47 -10.60 0.57
N ASP A 2 -21.06 -11.25 -0.52
CA ASP A 2 -21.47 -12.64 -0.83
C ASP A 2 -20.94 -13.65 0.21
N HIS A 3 -21.82 -14.52 0.72
CA HIS A 3 -21.49 -15.58 1.69
C HIS A 3 -21.09 -16.90 1.02
N THR A 4 -21.06 -16.97 -0.31
CA THR A 4 -20.67 -18.19 -1.02
C THR A 4 -19.21 -18.55 -0.70
N PRO A 5 -18.94 -19.75 -0.14
CA PRO A 5 -17.60 -20.16 0.28
C PRO A 5 -16.63 -20.16 -0.91
N LEU A 6 -15.36 -19.81 -0.65
CA LEU A 6 -14.30 -19.90 -1.66
C LEU A 6 -13.82 -21.36 -1.78
N PRO A 7 -13.46 -21.82 -2.99
CA PRO A 7 -12.96 -23.17 -3.20
C PRO A 7 -11.55 -23.34 -2.63
N LEU A 8 -11.15 -24.57 -2.30
CA LEU A 8 -9.79 -24.91 -1.84
C LEU A 8 -8.68 -24.49 -2.82
N THR A 9 -9.00 -24.41 -4.11
CA THR A 9 -8.07 -23.98 -5.16
C THR A 9 -7.88 -22.46 -5.21
N PHE A 10 -8.68 -21.67 -4.48
CA PHE A 10 -8.61 -20.21 -4.50
C PHE A 10 -7.24 -19.72 -4.05
N ARG A 11 -6.46 -19.16 -4.99
CA ARG A 11 -5.12 -18.60 -4.74
C ARG A 11 -4.24 -19.57 -3.92
N TYR A 12 -4.32 -20.86 -4.25
CA TYR A 12 -3.78 -21.97 -3.45
C TYR A 12 -2.36 -21.72 -2.95
N HIS A 13 -1.42 -21.31 -3.82
CA HIS A 13 -0.02 -21.11 -3.42
C HIS A 13 0.16 -20.02 -2.36
N LEU A 14 -0.52 -18.88 -2.51
CA LEU A 14 -0.46 -17.78 -1.54
C LEU A 14 -1.14 -18.16 -0.23
N VAL A 15 -2.31 -18.80 -0.30
CA VAL A 15 -3.03 -19.27 0.88
C VAL A 15 -2.19 -20.30 1.65
N ALA A 16 -1.62 -21.28 0.96
CA ALA A 16 -0.73 -22.27 1.57
C ALA A 16 0.51 -21.64 2.19
N GLN A 17 1.09 -20.61 1.58
CA GLN A 17 2.20 -19.87 2.16
C GLN A 17 1.78 -19.14 3.44
N LEU A 18 0.69 -18.40 3.42
CA LEU A 18 0.16 -17.68 4.59
C LEU A 18 -0.19 -18.65 5.73
N MET A 19 -0.84 -19.78 5.44
CA MET A 19 -1.16 -20.79 6.45
C MET A 19 0.09 -21.36 7.11
N ARG A 20 1.18 -21.59 6.37
CA ARG A 20 2.47 -22.03 6.94
C ARG A 20 3.08 -20.97 7.87
N LEU A 21 3.02 -19.69 7.47
CA LEU A 21 3.51 -18.58 8.31
C LEU A 21 2.70 -18.45 9.60
N MET A 22 1.37 -18.58 9.50
CA MET A 22 0.46 -18.62 10.66
C MET A 22 0.78 -19.77 11.59
N GLN A 23 1.03 -20.96 11.05
CA GLN A 23 1.42 -22.14 11.83
C GLN A 23 2.78 -21.95 12.52
N ALA A 24 3.73 -21.29 11.85
CA ALA A 24 5.06 -20.97 12.40
C ALA A 24 5.04 -19.78 13.39
N GLY A 25 3.93 -19.06 13.53
CA GLY A 25 3.84 -17.85 14.36
C GLY A 25 4.65 -16.68 13.81
N GLU A 26 4.79 -16.61 12.49
CA GLU A 26 5.51 -15.56 11.79
C GLU A 26 4.57 -14.48 11.27
N SER A 27 4.99 -13.23 11.40
CA SER A 27 4.27 -12.09 10.86
C SER A 27 4.58 -11.92 9.37
N ALA A 28 3.61 -11.41 8.62
CA ALA A 28 3.76 -11.15 7.18
C ALA A 28 2.90 -9.97 6.72
N ALA A 29 3.34 -9.31 5.65
CA ALA A 29 2.59 -8.25 4.99
C ALA A 29 2.14 -8.75 3.62
N VAL A 30 0.87 -8.58 3.31
CA VAL A 30 0.28 -8.88 2.01
C VAL A 30 -0.02 -7.55 1.32
N VAL A 31 0.72 -7.26 0.26
CA VAL A 31 0.61 -6.00 -0.49
C VAL A 31 -0.10 -6.27 -1.81
N GLY A 32 -1.19 -5.56 -2.07
CA GLY A 32 -1.91 -5.65 -3.33
C GLY A 32 -2.74 -4.41 -3.60
N VAL A 33 -2.89 -4.05 -4.88
CA VAL A 33 -3.63 -2.86 -5.29
C VAL A 33 -5.10 -2.87 -4.86
N ALA A 34 -5.76 -1.72 -4.96
CA ALA A 34 -7.20 -1.59 -4.69
C ALA A 34 -8.00 -2.65 -5.47
N SER A 35 -9.04 -3.24 -4.87
CA SER A 35 -9.93 -4.22 -5.51
C SER A 35 -9.33 -5.51 -6.09
N VAL A 36 -8.04 -5.79 -5.90
CA VAL A 36 -7.40 -7.03 -6.38
C VAL A 36 -7.93 -8.32 -5.72
N GLY A 37 -8.63 -8.18 -4.61
CA GLY A 37 -9.27 -9.29 -3.88
C GLY A 37 -8.75 -9.54 -2.46
N LYS A 38 -8.17 -8.53 -1.79
CA LYS A 38 -7.70 -8.63 -0.38
C LYS A 38 -8.78 -9.16 0.56
N SER A 39 -9.98 -8.56 0.55
CA SER A 39 -11.08 -9.01 1.41
C SER A 39 -11.54 -10.46 1.12
N ASN A 40 -11.43 -10.91 -0.14
CA ASN A 40 -11.68 -12.33 -0.46
C ASN A 40 -10.58 -13.23 0.12
N LEU A 41 -9.32 -12.81 0.07
CA LEU A 41 -8.21 -13.56 0.68
C LEU A 41 -8.38 -13.63 2.21
N VAL A 42 -8.67 -12.52 2.87
CA VAL A 42 -8.96 -12.47 4.31
C VAL A 42 -10.09 -13.45 4.67
N ARG A 43 -11.21 -13.39 3.96
CA ARG A 43 -12.33 -14.34 4.17
C ARG A 43 -11.89 -15.80 3.95
N CYS A 44 -11.06 -16.06 2.94
CA CYS A 44 -10.52 -17.39 2.68
C CYS A 44 -9.71 -17.93 3.87
N LEU A 45 -8.87 -17.08 4.47
CA LEU A 45 -8.04 -17.46 5.62
C LEU A 45 -8.87 -17.77 6.87
N GLN A 46 -10.11 -17.27 6.96
CA GLN A 46 -11.03 -17.55 8.06
C GLN A 46 -11.92 -18.78 7.82
N GLN A 47 -11.95 -19.31 6.59
CA GLN A 47 -12.82 -20.43 6.25
C GLN A 47 -12.35 -21.74 6.91
N ALA A 48 -13.27 -22.39 7.62
CA ALA A 48 -12.97 -23.55 8.44
C ALA A 48 -12.48 -24.77 7.64
N ASP A 49 -13.00 -24.97 6.43
CA ASP A 49 -12.60 -26.02 5.49
C ASP A 49 -11.20 -25.77 4.91
N ILE A 50 -10.92 -24.53 4.50
CA ILE A 50 -9.60 -24.09 4.02
C ILE A 50 -8.55 -24.28 5.12
N GLN A 51 -8.82 -23.77 6.32
CA GLN A 51 -7.93 -23.95 7.47
C GLN A 51 -7.70 -25.43 7.79
N ALA A 52 -8.74 -26.27 7.76
CA ALA A 52 -8.60 -27.69 8.02
C ALA A 52 -7.73 -28.39 6.97
N ALA A 53 -7.89 -28.03 5.68
CA ALA A 53 -7.11 -28.58 4.59
C ALA A 53 -5.61 -28.23 4.67
N HIS A 54 -5.28 -27.01 5.12
CA HIS A 54 -3.89 -26.54 5.16
C HIS A 54 -3.19 -26.75 6.50
N LEU A 55 -3.90 -26.62 7.63
CA LEU A 55 -3.31 -26.67 8.98
C LEU A 55 -3.44 -28.07 9.61
N GLY A 56 -4.36 -28.91 9.11
CA GLY A 56 -4.55 -30.28 9.62
C GLY A 56 -4.91 -30.30 11.11
N ALA A 57 -4.17 -31.11 11.89
CA ALA A 57 -4.39 -31.29 13.33
C ALA A 57 -4.12 -30.01 14.15
N ASP A 58 -3.17 -29.18 13.72
CA ASP A 58 -2.75 -27.94 14.40
C ASP A 58 -3.83 -26.84 14.37
N LYS A 59 -4.86 -26.98 13.51
CA LYS A 59 -5.96 -26.01 13.42
C LYS A 59 -6.58 -25.70 14.79
N ARG A 60 -6.68 -26.69 15.68
CA ARG A 60 -7.30 -26.52 17.01
C ARG A 60 -6.54 -25.56 17.92
N GLU A 61 -5.29 -25.26 17.58
CA GLU A 61 -4.41 -24.39 18.35
C GLU A 61 -4.34 -22.97 17.76
N ILE A 62 -4.95 -22.69 16.60
CA ILE A 62 -4.80 -21.40 15.91
C ILE A 62 -6.12 -20.62 15.93
N LEU A 63 -6.09 -19.45 16.56
CA LEU A 63 -7.19 -18.48 16.57
C LEU A 63 -6.89 -17.34 15.59
N VAL A 64 -7.66 -17.29 14.49
CA VAL A 64 -7.55 -16.25 13.46
C VAL A 64 -8.52 -15.12 13.77
N VAL A 65 -7.99 -13.93 14.01
CA VAL A 65 -8.74 -12.76 14.48
C VAL A 65 -8.72 -11.67 13.41
N LEU A 66 -9.82 -11.48 12.70
CA LEU A 66 -9.96 -10.37 11.76
C LEU A 66 -10.28 -9.07 12.47
N VAL A 67 -9.50 -8.04 12.16
CA VAL A 67 -9.66 -6.66 12.59
C VAL A 67 -9.72 -5.80 11.34
N ASP A 68 -10.91 -5.29 11.01
CA ASP A 68 -11.10 -4.31 9.95
C ASP A 68 -11.07 -2.92 10.58
N SER A 69 -10.14 -2.08 10.12
CA SER A 69 -9.94 -0.75 10.68
C SER A 69 -11.09 0.22 10.32
N ASN A 70 -11.96 -0.12 9.37
CA ASN A 70 -13.19 0.64 9.11
C ASN A 70 -14.22 0.54 10.24
N ASP A 71 -14.09 -0.44 11.14
CA ASP A 71 -14.99 -0.59 12.29
C ASP A 71 -14.70 0.38 13.43
N LEU A 72 -13.62 1.17 13.34
CA LEU A 72 -13.25 2.13 14.36
C LEU A 72 -14.19 3.34 14.35
N ALA A 73 -14.79 3.63 15.51
CA ALA A 73 -15.63 4.81 15.69
C ALA A 73 -14.83 6.13 15.58
N ALA A 74 -13.59 6.13 16.07
CA ALA A 74 -12.61 7.20 15.87
C ALA A 74 -11.19 6.64 15.93
N ILE A 75 -10.25 7.30 15.27
CA ILE A 75 -8.87 6.83 15.17
C ILE A 75 -8.09 7.32 16.40
N THR A 76 -8.21 6.55 17.49
CA THR A 76 -7.49 6.79 18.76
C THR A 76 -6.82 5.50 19.22
N GLU A 77 -5.77 5.62 20.04
CA GLU A 77 -5.08 4.44 20.60
C GLU A 77 -6.03 3.55 21.40
N TRP A 78 -6.91 4.17 22.20
CA TRP A 78 -7.89 3.43 22.99
C TRP A 78 -8.86 2.66 22.10
N ASN A 79 -9.48 3.30 21.09
CA ASN A 79 -10.40 2.63 20.18
C ASN A 79 -9.72 1.48 19.44
N PHE A 80 -8.46 1.65 19.03
CA PHE A 80 -7.72 0.59 18.36
C PHE A 80 -7.48 -0.62 19.28
N LEU A 81 -6.98 -0.39 20.50
CA LEU A 81 -6.72 -1.46 21.47
C LEU A 81 -8.01 -2.15 21.94
N GLU A 82 -9.09 -1.38 22.14
CA GLU A 82 -10.41 -1.90 22.46
C GLU A 82 -10.95 -2.76 21.32
N LEU A 83 -10.82 -2.32 20.06
CA LEU A 83 -11.24 -3.09 18.90
C LEU A 83 -10.49 -4.42 18.79
N LEU A 84 -9.18 -4.44 19.08
CA LEU A 84 -8.40 -5.68 19.12
C LEU A 84 -8.97 -6.66 20.17
N LEU A 85 -9.29 -6.19 21.36
CA LEU A 85 -9.91 -6.99 22.43
C LEU A 85 -11.31 -7.49 22.04
N TYR A 86 -12.14 -6.60 21.51
CA TYR A 86 -13.48 -6.94 21.04
C TYR A 86 -13.43 -8.03 19.97
N ARG A 87 -12.57 -7.86 18.95
CA ARG A 87 -12.40 -8.84 17.87
C ARG A 87 -11.83 -10.16 18.38
N LEU A 88 -10.91 -10.13 19.34
CA LEU A 88 -10.39 -11.33 19.98
C LEU A 88 -11.52 -12.13 20.66
N SER A 89 -12.39 -11.45 21.42
CA SER A 89 -13.57 -12.07 22.05
C SER A 89 -14.55 -12.63 20.99
N PHE A 90 -14.93 -11.81 20.00
CA PHE A 90 -15.87 -12.19 18.94
C PHE A 90 -15.41 -13.43 18.13
N HIS A 91 -14.13 -13.47 17.75
CA HIS A 91 -13.59 -14.60 16.99
C HIS A 91 -13.39 -15.84 17.88
N SER A 92 -13.16 -15.68 19.20
CA SER A 92 -13.13 -16.81 20.13
C SER A 92 -14.47 -17.56 20.21
N GLN A 93 -15.58 -16.81 20.17
CA GLN A 93 -16.94 -17.37 20.11
C GLN A 93 -17.16 -18.08 18.77
N SER A 94 -16.82 -17.41 17.67
CA SER A 94 -17.02 -17.94 16.31
C SER A 94 -16.19 -19.21 16.04
N ALA A 95 -15.03 -19.33 16.68
CA ALA A 95 -14.18 -20.52 16.64
C ALA A 95 -14.65 -21.68 17.54
N ASN A 96 -15.75 -21.50 18.29
CA ASN A 96 -16.26 -22.45 19.28
C ASN A 96 -15.21 -22.84 20.34
N LEU A 97 -14.43 -21.86 20.83
CA LEU A 97 -13.53 -22.09 21.96
C LEU A 97 -14.33 -22.38 23.24
N PRO A 98 -13.71 -23.04 24.26
CA PRO A 98 -14.39 -23.35 25.51
C PRO A 98 -15.04 -22.11 26.15
N ALA A 99 -16.23 -22.26 26.75
CA ALA A 99 -16.97 -21.15 27.34
C ALA A 99 -16.15 -20.34 28.36
N GLU A 100 -15.29 -20.99 29.13
CA GLU A 100 -14.34 -20.33 30.05
C GLU A 100 -13.44 -19.31 29.33
N VAL A 101 -12.97 -19.63 28.12
CA VAL A 101 -12.12 -18.75 27.31
C VAL A 101 -12.90 -17.54 26.83
N VAL A 102 -14.09 -17.77 26.30
CA VAL A 102 -14.99 -16.71 25.80
C VAL A 102 -15.34 -15.74 26.92
N THR A 103 -15.87 -16.23 28.04
CA THR A 103 -16.27 -15.39 29.19
C THR A 103 -15.11 -14.59 29.73
N ARG A 104 -13.91 -15.17 29.80
CA ARG A 104 -12.74 -14.46 30.31
C ARG A 104 -12.28 -13.33 29.36
N LEU A 105 -12.39 -13.52 28.05
CA LEU A 105 -12.10 -12.47 27.07
C LEU A 105 -13.13 -11.34 27.11
N GLU A 106 -14.41 -11.67 27.29
CA GLU A 106 -15.49 -10.69 27.51
C GLU A 106 -15.24 -9.84 28.76
N GLU A 107 -14.79 -10.44 29.87
CA GLU A 107 -14.45 -9.69 31.10
C GLU A 107 -13.33 -8.65 30.86
N TRP A 108 -12.28 -9.02 30.12
CA TRP A 108 -11.20 -8.09 29.79
C TRP A 108 -11.63 -7.00 28.79
N HIS A 109 -12.44 -7.37 27.80
CA HIS A 109 -13.04 -6.41 26.86
C HIS A 109 -13.93 -5.41 27.60
N GLU A 110 -14.84 -5.87 28.45
CA GLU A 110 -15.72 -5.01 29.23
C GLU A 110 -14.94 -4.09 30.17
N LYS A 111 -13.88 -4.61 30.81
CA LYS A 111 -12.99 -3.80 31.65
C LYS A 111 -12.27 -2.69 30.87
N ALA A 112 -11.90 -2.95 29.62
CA ALA A 112 -11.33 -1.93 28.73
C ALA A 112 -12.39 -0.90 28.30
N ALA A 113 -13.57 -1.38 27.91
CA ALA A 113 -14.68 -0.56 27.40
C ALA A 113 -15.29 0.39 28.46
N ARG A 114 -15.30 -0.02 29.74
CA ARG A 114 -15.82 0.80 30.86
C ARG A 114 -15.01 2.06 31.16
N ARG A 115 -13.82 2.23 30.56
CA ARG A 115 -12.95 3.40 30.72
C ARG A 115 -12.55 3.96 29.36
N PRO A 116 -13.46 4.69 28.67
CA PRO A 116 -13.14 5.32 27.41
C PRO A 116 -11.94 6.26 27.54
N ASP A 117 -11.14 6.34 26.48
CA ASP A 117 -9.91 7.13 26.38
C ASP A 117 -8.75 6.72 27.34
N ASP A 118 -8.92 5.69 28.16
CA ASP A 118 -7.84 5.11 28.98
C ASP A 118 -7.07 4.03 28.18
N ALA A 119 -6.23 4.48 27.26
CA ALA A 119 -5.42 3.59 26.40
C ALA A 119 -4.51 2.66 27.22
N LEU A 120 -4.04 3.09 28.40
CA LEU A 120 -3.22 2.26 29.28
C LEU A 120 -4.02 1.09 29.87
N ASN A 121 -5.26 1.33 30.29
CA ASN A 121 -6.14 0.26 30.77
C ASN A 121 -6.47 -0.74 29.65
N ALA A 122 -6.81 -0.25 28.45
CA ALA A 122 -7.05 -1.11 27.29
C ALA A 122 -5.81 -1.95 26.94
N GLN A 123 -4.63 -1.32 26.90
CA GLN A 123 -3.35 -2.00 26.68
C GLN A 123 -3.12 -3.12 27.70
N ARG A 124 -3.31 -2.84 29.00
CA ARG A 124 -3.11 -3.86 30.05
C ARG A 124 -4.10 -5.02 29.94
N CYS A 125 -5.34 -4.75 29.57
CA CYS A 125 -6.34 -5.80 29.34
C CYS A 125 -5.94 -6.68 28.15
N LEU A 126 -5.49 -6.07 27.05
CA LEU A 126 -4.99 -6.79 25.87
C LEU A 126 -3.74 -7.62 26.17
N GLU A 127 -2.78 -7.06 26.91
CA GLU A 127 -1.57 -7.77 27.36
C GLU A 127 -1.93 -9.01 28.20
N GLN A 128 -2.87 -8.88 29.14
CA GLN A 128 -3.32 -10.00 29.99
C GLN A 128 -4.06 -11.06 29.19
N ALA A 129 -4.96 -10.65 28.31
CA ALA A 129 -5.73 -11.55 27.46
C ALA A 129 -4.81 -12.38 26.56
N LEU A 130 -3.89 -11.73 25.84
CA LEU A 130 -2.97 -12.40 24.94
C LEU A 130 -1.98 -13.29 25.69
N HIS A 131 -1.44 -12.84 26.82
CA HIS A 131 -0.57 -13.69 27.64
C HIS A 131 -1.30 -14.96 28.11
N TRP A 132 -2.54 -14.84 28.57
CA TRP A 132 -3.32 -15.99 29.03
C TRP A 132 -3.66 -16.96 27.90
N LEU A 133 -4.13 -16.45 26.75
CA LEU A 133 -4.41 -17.31 25.59
C LEU A 133 -3.15 -18.03 25.11
N CYS A 134 -2.05 -17.29 24.93
CA CYS A 134 -0.84 -17.82 24.33
C CYS A 134 -0.04 -18.71 25.28
N GLN A 135 0.14 -18.31 26.53
CA GLN A 135 1.04 -19.00 27.47
C GLN A 135 0.30 -19.99 28.37
N VAL A 136 -0.97 -19.74 28.70
CA VAL A 136 -1.74 -20.62 29.62
C VAL A 136 -2.64 -21.58 28.85
N LYS A 137 -3.33 -21.11 27.81
CA LYS A 137 -4.21 -21.95 26.97
C LYS A 137 -3.49 -22.56 25.77
N GLY A 138 -2.25 -22.15 25.48
CA GLY A 138 -1.43 -22.70 24.40
C GLY A 138 -1.92 -22.35 22.98
N LEU A 139 -2.75 -21.31 22.85
CA LEU A 139 -3.30 -20.89 21.56
C LEU A 139 -2.32 -19.98 20.82
N ARG A 140 -2.19 -20.18 19.51
CA ARG A 140 -1.58 -19.23 18.58
C ARG A 140 -2.63 -18.25 18.11
N VAL A 141 -2.45 -16.97 18.43
CA VAL A 141 -3.32 -15.88 17.99
C VAL A 141 -2.69 -15.21 16.77
N VAL A 142 -3.47 -15.13 15.69
CA VAL A 142 -3.07 -14.44 14.45
C VAL A 142 -4.04 -13.30 14.21
N PHE A 143 -3.56 -12.06 14.28
CA PHE A 143 -4.36 -10.90 13.91
C PHE A 143 -4.23 -10.64 12.40
N LEU A 144 -5.36 -10.69 11.69
CA LEU A 144 -5.49 -10.20 10.32
C LEU A 144 -5.91 -8.73 10.40
N LEU A 145 -4.99 -7.81 10.12
CA LEU A 145 -5.29 -6.37 10.12
C LEU A 145 -5.59 -5.92 8.69
N ASP A 146 -6.88 -5.73 8.38
CA ASP A 146 -7.36 -5.23 7.09
C ASP A 146 -7.64 -3.71 7.15
N GLU A 147 -7.43 -3.06 6.01
CA GLU A 147 -7.50 -1.60 5.85
C GLU A 147 -6.73 -0.82 6.94
N PHE A 148 -5.65 -1.42 7.45
CA PHE A 148 -4.78 -0.84 8.48
C PHE A 148 -4.14 0.48 8.03
N GLU A 149 -4.17 0.76 6.72
CA GLU A 149 -3.67 2.01 6.14
C GLU A 149 -4.38 3.26 6.59
N LEU A 150 -5.63 3.13 7.01
CA LEU A 150 -6.41 4.26 7.48
C LEU A 150 -5.92 4.79 8.83
N ILE A 151 -5.34 3.92 9.65
CA ILE A 151 -5.03 4.23 11.04
C ILE A 151 -3.54 4.34 11.34
N TYR A 152 -2.67 3.64 10.61
CA TYR A 152 -1.25 3.63 10.94
C TYR A 152 -0.60 5.03 11.00
N PRO A 153 -0.91 6.03 10.16
CA PRO A 153 -0.25 7.35 10.24
C PRO A 153 -0.61 8.11 11.52
N GLN A 154 -1.70 7.72 12.17
CA GLN A 154 -2.29 8.41 13.31
C GLN A 154 -1.97 7.73 14.65
N LEU A 155 -1.46 6.50 14.61
CA LEU A 155 -0.99 5.79 15.81
C LEU A 155 0.34 6.39 16.29
N SER A 156 0.48 6.59 17.61
CA SER A 156 1.75 7.10 18.14
C SER A 156 2.88 6.07 18.05
N GLN A 157 4.12 6.57 18.11
CA GLN A 157 5.33 5.75 18.24
C GLN A 157 5.23 4.72 19.37
N ARG A 158 4.56 5.06 20.48
CA ARG A 158 4.38 4.17 21.62
C ARG A 158 3.48 2.99 21.28
N THR A 159 2.43 3.20 20.48
CA THR A 159 1.54 2.11 20.04
C THR A 159 2.29 1.07 19.20
N TRP A 160 3.21 1.51 18.33
CA TRP A 160 4.08 0.61 17.56
C TRP A 160 5.01 -0.22 18.45
N ALA A 161 5.70 0.44 19.37
CA ALA A 161 6.55 -0.23 20.35
C ALA A 161 5.76 -1.25 21.19
N ASN A 162 4.52 -0.92 21.55
CA ASN A 162 3.63 -1.81 22.30
C ASN A 162 3.23 -3.06 21.49
N LEU A 163 2.85 -2.93 20.22
CA LEU A 163 2.53 -4.08 19.36
C LEU A 163 3.76 -4.97 19.17
N ARG A 164 4.94 -4.38 18.94
CA ARG A 164 6.20 -5.13 18.87
C ARG A 164 6.46 -5.91 20.17
N ALA A 165 6.34 -5.24 21.32
CA ALA A 165 6.55 -5.85 22.62
C ALA A 165 5.53 -6.95 22.95
N LEU A 166 4.26 -6.79 22.54
CA LEU A 166 3.22 -7.81 22.67
C LEU A 166 3.60 -9.09 21.93
N ARG A 167 4.06 -8.95 20.68
CA ARG A 167 4.55 -10.07 19.88
C ARG A 167 5.74 -10.74 20.54
N ASP A 168 6.72 -9.98 21.01
CA ASP A 168 7.93 -10.57 21.60
C ASP A 168 7.69 -11.31 22.91
N LYS A 169 6.79 -10.80 23.76
CA LYS A 169 6.33 -11.50 24.98
C LYS A 169 5.62 -12.82 24.66
N ASN A 170 5.05 -12.95 23.46
CA ASN A 170 4.28 -14.11 23.02
C ASN A 170 4.89 -14.73 21.74
N LYS A 171 6.23 -14.78 21.68
CA LYS A 171 6.96 -15.24 20.50
C LYS A 171 6.44 -16.59 20.01
N TYR A 172 6.22 -16.70 18.69
CA TYR A 172 5.64 -17.88 18.00
C TYR A 172 4.17 -18.20 18.32
N SER A 173 3.57 -17.55 19.32
CA SER A 173 2.14 -17.68 19.65
C SER A 173 1.32 -16.45 19.31
N LEU A 174 1.96 -15.31 19.00
CA LEU A 174 1.31 -14.11 18.50
C LEU A 174 1.98 -13.67 17.20
N SER A 175 1.17 -13.45 16.17
CA SER A 175 1.63 -12.95 14.87
C SER A 175 0.63 -11.97 14.25
N TYR A 176 1.14 -11.15 13.33
CA TYR A 176 0.36 -10.15 12.61
C TYR A 176 0.42 -10.45 11.11
N LEU A 177 -0.74 -10.48 10.47
CA LEU A 177 -0.86 -10.46 9.01
C LEU A 177 -1.46 -9.13 8.59
N LEU A 178 -0.67 -8.29 7.92
CA LEU A 178 -1.09 -6.97 7.46
C LEU A 178 -1.58 -7.05 6.01
N PHE A 179 -2.74 -6.45 5.72
CA PHE A 179 -3.27 -6.36 4.35
C PHE A 179 -3.22 -4.91 3.87
N LEU A 180 -2.33 -4.66 2.91
CA LEU A 180 -1.90 -3.32 2.53
C LEU A 180 -2.07 -3.09 1.02
N ARG A 181 -2.18 -1.82 0.63
CA ARG A 181 -2.15 -1.32 -0.74
C ARG A 181 -0.74 -0.92 -1.15
N ARG A 182 0.05 -0.38 -0.21
CA ARG A 182 1.44 0.04 -0.40
C ARG A 182 2.38 -0.73 0.54
N ASP A 183 3.67 -0.69 0.27
CA ASP A 183 4.63 -1.26 1.20
C ASP A 183 4.66 -0.38 2.47
N LEU A 184 4.87 -0.98 3.65
CA LEU A 184 4.89 -0.26 4.93
C LEU A 184 5.89 0.90 4.95
N GLU A 185 7.06 0.67 4.36
CA GLU A 185 8.15 1.64 4.26
C GLU A 185 7.79 2.88 3.43
N ASP A 186 6.81 2.78 2.52
CA ASP A 186 6.42 3.90 1.66
C ASP A 186 5.59 4.95 2.41
N VAL A 187 5.06 4.60 3.59
CA VAL A 187 4.04 5.42 4.25
C VAL A 187 4.24 5.64 5.75
N LEU A 188 5.19 4.93 6.35
CA LEU A 188 5.53 5.11 7.76
C LEU A 188 6.71 6.05 7.96
N PRO A 189 6.71 6.88 9.02
CA PRO A 189 7.87 7.69 9.38
C PRO A 189 9.00 6.78 9.85
N VAL A 190 10.22 7.15 9.48
CA VAL A 190 11.45 6.45 9.89
C VAL A 190 11.76 6.80 11.34
N THR A 191 11.27 6.01 12.29
CA THR A 191 11.61 6.09 13.72
C THR A 191 11.99 4.72 14.25
N PRO A 192 12.85 4.61 15.27
CA PRO A 192 13.31 3.31 15.79
C PRO A 192 12.17 2.38 16.25
N GLU A 193 11.12 2.94 16.84
CA GLU A 193 9.95 2.17 17.31
C GLU A 193 9.16 1.57 16.14
N VAL A 194 9.04 2.35 15.06
CA VAL A 194 8.35 1.95 13.85
C VAL A 194 9.19 0.95 13.08
N GLU A 195 10.49 1.22 12.90
CA GLU A 195 11.46 0.30 12.30
C GLU A 195 11.43 -1.07 12.97
N ALA A 196 11.50 -1.11 14.30
CA ALA A 196 11.46 -2.36 15.05
C ALA A 196 10.15 -3.16 14.83
N PHE A 197 9.02 -2.48 14.61
CA PHE A 197 7.78 -3.15 14.24
C PHE A 197 7.78 -3.60 12.77
N VAL A 198 8.24 -2.77 11.84
CA VAL A 198 8.36 -3.11 10.41
C VAL A 198 9.29 -4.31 10.18
N GLU A 199 10.34 -4.47 10.97
CA GLU A 199 11.25 -5.63 10.96
C GLU A 199 10.52 -6.97 11.11
N LEU A 200 9.35 -7.00 11.76
CA LEU A 200 8.55 -8.22 11.88
C LEU A 200 8.11 -8.79 10.52
N PHE A 201 8.05 -7.94 9.49
CA PHE A 201 7.48 -8.27 8.18
C PHE A 201 8.53 -8.33 7.07
N GLN A 202 9.75 -7.81 7.30
CA GLN A 202 10.78 -7.66 6.26
C GLN A 202 11.10 -8.98 5.53
N THR A 203 11.06 -10.12 6.23
CA THR A 203 11.31 -11.44 5.63
C THR A 203 10.12 -11.95 4.81
N HIS A 204 8.91 -11.44 5.05
CA HIS A 204 7.66 -11.97 4.52
C HIS A 204 6.75 -10.87 3.98
N ILE A 205 7.20 -10.19 2.92
CA ILE A 205 6.36 -9.27 2.15
C ILE A 205 5.85 -9.98 0.89
N LEU A 206 4.59 -10.38 0.92
CA LEU A 206 3.95 -11.17 -0.13
C LEU A 206 3.09 -10.29 -1.03
N GLY A 207 3.18 -10.51 -2.33
CA GLY A 207 2.36 -9.82 -3.32
C GLY A 207 1.01 -10.51 -3.55
N LEU A 208 -0.10 -9.78 -3.36
CA LEU A 208 -1.40 -10.21 -3.85
C LEU A 208 -1.59 -9.73 -5.29
N LYS A 209 -1.11 -10.55 -6.22
CA LYS A 209 -1.25 -10.33 -7.66
C LYS A 209 -2.70 -10.43 -8.12
N PRO A 210 -3.09 -9.86 -9.28
CA PRO A 210 -4.34 -10.21 -9.97
C PRO A 210 -4.55 -11.73 -10.11
N TYR A 211 -5.78 -12.16 -10.39
CA TYR A 211 -6.06 -13.56 -10.66
C TYR A 211 -5.30 -14.02 -11.90
N ASP A 212 -4.87 -15.28 -11.92
CA ASP A 212 -4.44 -15.92 -13.16
C ASP A 212 -5.67 -16.29 -14.01
N LEU A 213 -5.44 -16.93 -15.17
CA LEU A 213 -6.53 -17.31 -16.06
C LEU A 213 -7.52 -18.29 -15.39
N PRO A 214 -7.09 -19.37 -14.72
CA PRO A 214 -8.01 -20.23 -13.96
C PRO A 214 -8.75 -19.49 -12.83
N GLY A 215 -8.08 -18.59 -12.11
CA GLY A 215 -8.72 -17.76 -11.09
C GLY A 215 -9.76 -16.79 -11.66
N THR A 216 -9.54 -16.30 -12.88
CA THR A 216 -10.47 -15.44 -13.61
C THR A 216 -11.71 -16.22 -14.05
N GLU A 217 -11.53 -17.45 -14.53
CA GLU A 217 -12.63 -18.38 -14.83
C GLU A 217 -13.50 -18.63 -13.60
N LEU A 218 -12.89 -19.04 -12.48
CA LEU A 218 -13.60 -19.23 -11.21
C LEU A 218 -14.35 -17.97 -10.74
N MET A 219 -13.77 -16.79 -10.98
CA MET A 219 -14.42 -15.53 -10.64
C MET A 219 -15.64 -15.26 -11.53
N LEU A 220 -15.53 -15.50 -12.83
CA LEU A 220 -16.64 -15.35 -13.79
C LEU A 220 -17.76 -16.35 -13.49
N GLU A 221 -17.45 -17.61 -13.22
CA GLU A 221 -18.43 -18.63 -12.79
C GLU A 221 -19.23 -18.16 -11.58
N ARG A 222 -18.56 -17.60 -10.57
CA ARG A 222 -19.23 -17.08 -9.37
C ARG A 222 -20.12 -15.87 -9.67
N LEU A 223 -19.68 -14.97 -10.54
CA LEU A 223 -20.53 -13.84 -10.97
C LEU A 223 -21.74 -14.31 -11.78
N SER A 224 -21.55 -15.35 -12.59
CA SER A 224 -22.57 -16.00 -13.42
C SER A 224 -23.67 -16.62 -12.57
N LEU A 225 -23.28 -17.41 -11.56
CA LEU A 225 -24.20 -18.00 -10.59
C LEU A 225 -25.03 -16.92 -9.85
N ARG A 226 -24.40 -15.80 -9.46
CA ARG A 226 -25.10 -14.69 -8.80
C ARG A 226 -26.12 -14.01 -9.69
N GLN A 227 -25.79 -13.79 -10.96
CA GLN A 227 -26.69 -13.14 -11.91
C GLN A 227 -27.63 -14.11 -12.62
N ARG A 228 -27.54 -15.41 -12.30
CA ARG A 228 -28.32 -16.50 -12.92
C ARG A 228 -28.24 -16.43 -14.46
N VAL A 229 -27.02 -16.29 -14.96
CA VAL A 229 -26.71 -16.25 -16.38
C VAL A 229 -25.64 -17.29 -16.68
N ASP A 230 -25.73 -17.93 -17.84
CA ASP A 230 -24.66 -18.81 -18.32
C ASP A 230 -23.62 -17.97 -19.06
N TRP A 231 -22.47 -17.75 -18.43
CA TRP A 231 -21.39 -16.99 -19.04
C TRP A 231 -20.66 -17.82 -20.11
N PRO A 232 -20.53 -17.32 -21.35
CA PRO A 232 -19.82 -18.05 -22.38
C PRO A 232 -18.31 -18.14 -22.11
N VAL A 233 -17.80 -19.35 -21.88
CA VAL A 233 -16.38 -19.64 -21.59
C VAL A 233 -15.43 -19.09 -22.66
N GLN A 234 -15.89 -18.97 -23.91
CA GLN A 234 -15.11 -18.39 -25.01
C GLN A 234 -14.62 -16.95 -24.74
N TYR A 235 -15.30 -16.19 -23.87
CA TYR A 235 -14.90 -14.82 -23.53
C TYR A 235 -13.90 -14.75 -22.38
N THR A 236 -13.61 -15.85 -21.68
CA THR A 236 -12.74 -15.85 -20.48
C THR A 236 -11.35 -15.32 -20.78
N ALA A 237 -10.73 -15.76 -21.88
CA ALA A 237 -9.40 -15.28 -22.29
C ALA A 237 -9.40 -13.78 -22.63
N GLN A 238 -10.47 -13.29 -23.25
CA GLN A 238 -10.60 -11.88 -23.61
C GLN A 238 -10.84 -11.00 -22.37
N VAL A 239 -11.68 -11.44 -21.43
CA VAL A 239 -11.84 -10.76 -20.14
C VAL A 239 -10.52 -10.74 -19.37
N PHE A 240 -9.79 -11.85 -19.39
CA PHE A 240 -8.48 -11.94 -18.75
C PHE A 240 -7.49 -10.94 -19.34
N ASP A 241 -7.37 -10.83 -20.66
CA ASP A 241 -6.48 -9.84 -21.32
C ASP A 241 -6.88 -8.39 -20.97
N LEU A 242 -8.17 -8.07 -21.09
CA LEU A 242 -8.68 -6.71 -20.81
C LEU A 242 -8.46 -6.33 -19.34
N SER A 243 -8.76 -7.23 -18.40
CA SER A 243 -8.68 -6.97 -16.95
C SER A 243 -7.32 -7.24 -16.34
N GLY A 244 -6.47 -8.01 -17.02
CA GLY A 244 -5.29 -8.63 -16.43
C GLY A 244 -5.56 -9.54 -15.24
N GLY A 245 -6.77 -10.10 -15.15
CA GLY A 245 -7.22 -10.86 -13.99
C GLY A 245 -7.56 -10.00 -12.76
N HIS A 246 -7.61 -8.67 -12.87
CA HIS A 246 -7.88 -7.80 -11.75
C HIS A 246 -9.36 -7.88 -11.32
N GLY A 247 -9.61 -8.24 -10.06
CA GLY A 247 -10.96 -8.54 -9.57
C GLY A 247 -11.97 -7.40 -9.74
N GLY A 248 -11.55 -6.15 -9.53
CA GLY A 248 -12.40 -4.98 -9.78
C GLY A 248 -12.79 -4.85 -11.26
N LEU A 249 -11.80 -4.97 -12.15
CA LEU A 249 -12.01 -4.84 -13.60
C LEU A 249 -12.86 -5.99 -14.14
N ILE A 250 -12.62 -7.23 -13.69
CA ILE A 250 -13.46 -8.39 -14.05
C ILE A 250 -14.94 -8.11 -13.72
N ARG A 251 -15.24 -7.53 -12.55
CA ARG A 251 -16.63 -7.22 -12.16
C ARG A 251 -17.27 -6.17 -13.07
N VAL A 252 -16.53 -5.11 -13.39
CA VAL A 252 -17.01 -4.06 -14.29
C VAL A 252 -17.25 -4.63 -15.69
N ILE A 253 -16.27 -5.34 -16.26
CA ILE A 253 -16.37 -5.97 -17.57
C ILE A 253 -17.57 -6.93 -17.62
N PHE A 254 -17.70 -7.80 -16.62
CA PHE A 254 -18.83 -8.73 -16.50
C PHE A 254 -20.17 -7.98 -16.48
N GLY A 255 -20.29 -6.92 -15.66
CA GLY A 255 -21.50 -6.12 -15.55
C GLY A 255 -21.88 -5.43 -16.88
N LYS A 256 -20.89 -4.92 -17.61
CA LYS A 256 -21.10 -4.24 -18.91
C LYS A 256 -21.44 -5.21 -20.04
N ALA A 257 -20.88 -6.42 -20.02
CA ALA A 257 -21.20 -7.47 -20.99
C ALA A 257 -22.55 -8.15 -20.72
N LEU A 258 -23.05 -8.09 -19.47
CA LEU A 258 -24.23 -8.82 -19.02
C LEU A 258 -25.49 -8.60 -19.88
N PRO A 259 -25.87 -7.37 -20.30
CA PRO A 259 -27.06 -7.17 -21.14
C PRO A 259 -26.93 -7.87 -22.49
N ALA A 260 -25.78 -7.75 -23.16
CA ALA A 260 -25.53 -8.40 -24.44
C ALA A 260 -25.59 -9.93 -24.31
N ILE A 261 -24.98 -10.50 -23.26
CA ILE A 261 -24.98 -11.94 -23.01
C ILE A 261 -26.40 -12.46 -22.74
N LYS A 262 -27.21 -11.76 -21.93
CA LYS A 262 -28.61 -12.14 -21.65
C LYS A 262 -29.48 -12.14 -22.91
N GLU A 263 -29.15 -11.30 -23.87
CA GLU A 263 -29.85 -11.20 -25.16
C GLU A 263 -29.24 -12.09 -26.26
N GLY A 264 -28.22 -12.89 -25.94
CA GLY A 264 -27.54 -13.75 -26.93
C GLY A 264 -26.73 -12.96 -27.97
N ARG A 265 -26.37 -11.71 -27.68
CA ARG A 265 -25.60 -10.81 -28.55
C ARG A 265 -24.11 -10.85 -28.18
N LEU A 266 -23.26 -10.50 -29.16
CA LEU A 266 -21.83 -10.30 -28.92
C LEU A 266 -21.61 -9.02 -28.09
N PRO A 267 -20.88 -9.06 -26.97
CA PRO A 267 -20.46 -7.86 -26.27
C PRO A 267 -19.51 -7.01 -27.13
N ASP A 268 -19.68 -5.69 -27.11
CA ASP A 268 -18.74 -4.77 -27.73
C ASP A 268 -17.70 -4.32 -26.69
N TRP A 269 -16.53 -4.94 -26.74
CA TRP A 269 -15.43 -4.67 -25.81
C TRP A 269 -14.76 -3.31 -26.07
N SER A 270 -14.92 -2.72 -27.25
CA SER A 270 -14.30 -1.44 -27.59
C SER A 270 -14.85 -0.28 -26.76
N LEU A 271 -16.11 -0.39 -26.32
CA LEU A 271 -16.76 0.61 -25.48
C LEU A 271 -16.14 0.71 -24.07
N LEU A 272 -15.49 -0.36 -23.60
CA LEU A 272 -14.88 -0.40 -22.26
C LEU A 272 -13.74 0.61 -22.09
N PHE A 273 -13.04 0.98 -23.17
CA PHE A 273 -11.94 1.96 -23.13
C PHE A 273 -12.43 3.39 -22.84
N TYR A 274 -13.73 3.65 -23.01
CA TYR A 274 -14.36 4.94 -22.78
C TYR A 274 -15.30 4.95 -21.57
N ASP A 275 -15.58 3.78 -20.99
CA ASP A 275 -16.55 3.62 -19.90
C ASP A 275 -16.04 4.25 -18.58
N ALA A 276 -16.94 4.95 -17.89
CA ALA A 276 -16.61 5.66 -16.66
C ALA A 276 -16.27 4.70 -15.49
N GLU A 277 -16.97 3.58 -15.36
CA GLU A 277 -16.71 2.63 -14.26
C GLU A 277 -15.36 1.91 -14.45
N VAL A 278 -14.98 1.65 -15.71
CA VAL A 278 -13.64 1.13 -16.03
C VAL A 278 -12.56 2.14 -15.64
N LYS A 279 -12.75 3.42 -16.00
CA LYS A 279 -11.83 4.50 -15.65
C LYS A 279 -11.73 4.70 -14.14
N ASP A 280 -12.84 4.66 -13.42
CA ASP A 280 -12.88 4.75 -11.96
C ASP A 280 -12.09 3.60 -11.32
N GLU A 281 -12.24 2.39 -11.84
CA GLU A 281 -11.53 1.23 -11.32
C GLU A 281 -10.02 1.29 -11.60
N CYS A 282 -9.62 1.70 -12.80
CA CYS A 282 -8.22 2.00 -13.12
C CYS A 282 -7.67 3.14 -12.23
N GLY A 283 -8.47 4.18 -11.96
CA GLY A 283 -8.11 5.30 -11.09
C GLY A 283 -7.86 4.87 -9.64
N LYS A 284 -8.60 3.88 -9.12
CA LYS A 284 -8.32 3.30 -7.80
C LYS A 284 -6.97 2.57 -7.75
N ILE A 285 -6.62 1.86 -8.83
CA ILE A 285 -5.30 1.21 -8.95
C ILE A 285 -4.23 2.30 -8.98
N TRP A 286 -4.38 3.30 -9.85
CA TRP A 286 -3.43 4.41 -10.05
C TRP A 286 -3.18 5.23 -8.77
N SER A 287 -4.25 5.65 -8.10
CA SER A 287 -4.17 6.40 -6.84
C SER A 287 -3.52 5.59 -5.70
N GLY A 288 -3.61 4.26 -5.75
CA GLY A 288 -2.93 3.36 -4.82
C GLY A 288 -1.42 3.30 -4.98
N LEU A 289 -0.85 3.78 -6.09
CA LEU A 289 0.60 3.76 -6.36
C LEU A 289 1.32 4.99 -5.80
N THR A 290 2.61 4.85 -5.53
CA THR A 290 3.51 5.97 -5.18
C THR A 290 3.81 6.84 -6.40
N SER A 291 4.31 8.05 -6.19
CA SER A 291 4.73 8.94 -7.29
C SER A 291 5.80 8.30 -8.18
N SER A 292 6.79 7.63 -7.58
CA SER A 292 7.86 6.95 -8.31
C SER A 292 7.34 5.75 -9.10
N GLU A 293 6.41 4.96 -8.56
CA GLU A 293 5.76 3.86 -9.28
C GLU A 293 4.96 4.38 -10.50
N ARG A 294 4.22 5.47 -10.33
CA ARG A 294 3.47 6.11 -11.41
C ARG A 294 4.38 6.62 -12.51
N ALA A 295 5.46 7.32 -12.15
CA ALA A 295 6.45 7.83 -13.09
C ALA A 295 7.11 6.69 -13.88
N TRP A 296 7.48 5.60 -13.20
CA TRP A 296 8.05 4.42 -13.83
C TRP A 296 7.10 3.81 -14.86
N LEU A 297 5.81 3.62 -14.50
CA LEU A 297 4.83 3.01 -15.41
C LEU A 297 4.55 3.88 -16.63
N VAL A 298 4.47 5.21 -16.47
CA VAL A 298 4.28 6.14 -17.60
C VAL A 298 5.46 6.04 -18.57
N ARG A 299 6.69 6.09 -18.04
CA ARG A 299 7.89 5.93 -18.85
C ARG A 299 7.92 4.57 -19.57
N PHE A 300 7.53 3.50 -18.88
CA PHE A 300 7.45 2.17 -19.46
C PHE A 300 6.47 2.10 -20.64
N VAL A 301 5.29 2.71 -20.52
CA VAL A 301 4.30 2.76 -21.61
C VAL A 301 4.77 3.64 -22.78
N GLU A 302 5.45 4.76 -22.51
CA GLU A 302 5.93 5.69 -23.54
C GLU A 302 7.17 5.17 -24.30
N THR A 303 8.07 4.46 -23.62
CA THR A 303 9.40 4.11 -24.17
C THR A 303 9.65 2.61 -24.31
N GLY A 304 8.78 1.76 -23.75
CA GLY A 304 9.02 0.33 -23.61
C GLY A 304 10.08 -0.03 -22.56
N GLN A 305 10.64 0.97 -21.86
CA GLN A 305 11.71 0.78 -20.87
C GLN A 305 11.36 1.46 -19.55
N GLY A 306 11.64 0.76 -18.45
CA GLY A 306 11.52 1.33 -17.10
C GLY A 306 12.64 2.33 -16.78
N GLU A 307 12.59 2.88 -15.57
CA GLU A 307 13.71 3.66 -15.04
C GLU A 307 14.94 2.78 -14.78
N THR A 308 16.11 3.21 -15.25
CA THR A 308 17.37 2.47 -15.16
C THR A 308 18.20 2.96 -13.97
N GLY A 309 18.60 2.06 -13.08
CA GLY A 309 19.41 2.36 -11.90
C GLY A 309 18.98 1.54 -10.67
N PRO A 310 19.66 1.71 -9.51
CA PRO A 310 19.33 0.99 -8.28
C PRO A 310 17.87 1.22 -7.84
N ASP A 311 17.42 2.48 -7.86
CA ASP A 311 16.06 2.86 -7.47
C ASP A 311 15.00 2.31 -8.44
N GLY A 312 15.33 2.26 -9.74
CA GLY A 312 14.48 1.67 -10.77
C GLY A 312 14.30 0.15 -10.60
N GLY A 313 15.33 -0.55 -10.13
CA GLY A 313 15.25 -1.97 -9.79
C GLY A 313 14.28 -2.24 -8.64
N VAL A 314 14.37 -1.45 -7.57
CA VAL A 314 13.45 -1.54 -6.42
C VAL A 314 12.01 -1.31 -6.83
N ILE A 315 11.73 -0.29 -7.66
CA ILE A 315 10.38 0.00 -8.17
C ILE A 315 9.87 -1.16 -9.04
N THR A 316 10.74 -1.72 -9.89
CA THR A 316 10.40 -2.87 -10.74
C THR A 316 9.96 -4.07 -9.89
N ASP A 317 10.71 -4.39 -8.83
CA ASP A 317 10.37 -5.48 -7.91
C ASP A 317 9.04 -5.24 -7.19
N LYS A 318 8.75 -4.00 -6.78
CA LYS A 318 7.45 -3.61 -6.18
C LYS A 318 6.30 -3.82 -7.17
N LEU A 319 6.46 -3.40 -8.42
CA LEU A 319 5.44 -3.56 -9.47
C LEU A 319 5.21 -5.03 -9.83
N ILE A 320 6.26 -5.86 -9.90
CA ILE A 320 6.17 -7.31 -10.11
C ILE A 320 5.48 -7.99 -8.92
N ARG A 321 5.83 -7.60 -7.68
CA ARG A 321 5.19 -8.10 -6.46
C ARG A 321 3.69 -7.80 -6.47
N LYS A 322 3.30 -6.55 -6.77
CA LYS A 322 1.89 -6.14 -6.92
C LYS A 322 1.19 -6.80 -8.11
N GLY A 323 1.94 -7.42 -9.02
CA GLY A 323 1.42 -8.08 -10.22
C GLY A 323 0.93 -7.10 -11.28
N LEU A 324 1.44 -5.86 -11.27
CA LEU A 324 1.13 -4.85 -12.28
C LEU A 324 2.07 -4.95 -13.48
N LEU A 325 3.30 -5.41 -13.23
CA LEU A 325 4.27 -5.79 -14.25
C LEU A 325 4.41 -7.32 -14.27
N VAL A 326 4.20 -7.91 -15.44
CA VAL A 326 4.42 -9.33 -15.68
C VAL A 326 5.75 -9.46 -16.41
N ALA A 327 6.76 -9.99 -15.72
CA ALA A 327 8.08 -10.26 -16.26
C ALA A 327 8.31 -11.78 -16.24
N GLU A 328 8.30 -12.41 -17.41
CA GLU A 328 8.66 -13.82 -17.57
C GLU A 328 10.08 -13.91 -18.17
N PRO A 329 10.87 -14.94 -17.84
CA PRO A 329 12.27 -15.03 -18.28
C PRO A 329 12.46 -15.02 -19.82
N THR A 330 11.44 -15.41 -20.57
CA THR A 330 11.48 -15.59 -22.03
C THR A 330 10.62 -14.59 -22.81
N GLN A 331 9.93 -13.66 -22.13
CA GLN A 331 9.03 -12.71 -22.77
C GLN A 331 9.41 -11.28 -22.38
N GLU A 332 9.14 -10.34 -23.28
CA GLU A 332 9.24 -8.94 -22.92
C GLU A 332 8.28 -8.63 -21.76
N PRO A 333 8.72 -7.81 -20.79
CA PRO A 333 7.85 -7.42 -19.70
C PRO A 333 6.63 -6.72 -20.27
N ARG A 334 5.47 -6.98 -19.67
CA ARG A 334 4.21 -6.34 -20.06
C ARG A 334 3.40 -5.94 -18.85
N LEU A 335 2.54 -4.95 -19.03
CA LEU A 335 1.57 -4.62 -18.00
C LEU A 335 0.49 -5.69 -17.92
N PHE A 336 -0.08 -5.86 -16.73
CA PHE A 336 -1.04 -6.92 -16.46
C PHE A 336 -2.31 -6.80 -17.32
N SER A 337 -2.78 -5.58 -17.61
CA SER A 337 -4.10 -5.31 -18.20
C SER A 337 -4.03 -4.35 -19.40
N THR A 338 -4.73 -4.70 -20.48
CA THR A 338 -4.89 -3.85 -21.66
C THR A 338 -5.68 -2.57 -21.31
N LEU A 339 -6.78 -2.67 -20.55
CA LEU A 339 -7.56 -1.49 -20.13
C LEU A 339 -6.74 -0.53 -19.27
N PHE A 340 -5.96 -1.06 -18.33
CA PHE A 340 -5.11 -0.22 -17.48
C PHE A 340 -4.00 0.45 -18.30
N THR A 341 -3.37 -0.27 -19.23
CA THR A 341 -2.33 0.28 -20.12
C THR A 341 -2.84 1.47 -20.93
N THR A 342 -4.06 1.39 -21.48
CA THR A 342 -4.67 2.50 -22.24
C THR A 342 -5.11 3.66 -21.36
N PHE A 343 -5.44 3.40 -20.08
CA PHE A 343 -5.82 4.43 -19.12
C PHE A 343 -4.65 5.36 -18.76
N MET A 344 -3.44 4.81 -18.56
CA MET A 344 -2.33 5.57 -17.96
C MET A 344 -1.93 6.84 -18.72
N PRO A 345 -1.74 6.82 -20.07
CA PRO A 345 -1.34 8.01 -20.80
C PRO A 345 -2.37 9.13 -20.74
N GLN A 346 -3.66 8.78 -20.69
CA GLN A 346 -4.77 9.73 -20.61
C GLN A 346 -4.78 10.46 -19.26
N THR A 347 -4.47 9.75 -18.17
CA THR A 347 -4.41 10.30 -16.81
C THR A 347 -3.07 10.99 -16.54
N ALA A 348 -1.95 10.45 -17.02
CA ALA A 348 -0.64 11.07 -16.86
C ALA A 348 -0.52 12.43 -17.55
N ALA A 349 -1.26 12.65 -18.65
CA ALA A 349 -1.38 13.98 -19.27
C ALA A 349 -2.11 15.00 -18.37
N GLN A 350 -3.01 14.54 -17.50
CA GLN A 350 -3.78 15.36 -16.54
C GLN A 350 -3.05 15.53 -15.20
N ASP A 351 -2.30 14.52 -14.76
CA ASP A 351 -1.54 14.46 -13.49
C ASP A 351 -0.07 14.87 -13.65
N ARG A 352 0.38 15.30 -14.84
CA ARG A 352 1.78 15.71 -15.06
C ARG A 352 2.14 16.78 -14.01
N PRO A 353 3.10 16.50 -13.10
CA PRO A 353 3.49 17.51 -12.13
C PRO A 353 3.88 18.77 -12.88
N LEU A 354 3.26 19.90 -12.52
CA LEU A 354 3.53 21.20 -13.14
C LEU A 354 5.00 21.59 -13.00
N PHE A 355 5.76 20.92 -12.14
CA PHE A 355 7.18 21.14 -11.94
C PHE A 355 7.90 19.80 -11.75
N GLN A 356 8.88 19.51 -12.61
CA GLN A 356 9.77 18.36 -12.52
C GLN A 356 11.21 18.80 -12.67
N PHE A 357 12.14 18.08 -12.07
CA PHE A 357 13.57 18.33 -12.23
C PHE A 357 14.34 17.03 -12.42
N ASP A 358 15.08 16.95 -13.52
CA ASP A 358 16.01 15.87 -13.84
C ASP A 358 17.44 16.36 -13.54
N ALA A 359 18.00 15.86 -12.43
CA ALA A 359 19.33 16.24 -11.97
C ALA A 359 20.45 15.73 -12.89
N GLN A 360 20.25 14.60 -13.58
CA GLN A 360 21.26 14.02 -14.48
C GLN A 360 21.36 14.83 -15.78
N GLN A 361 20.22 15.22 -16.34
CA GLN A 361 20.16 16.02 -17.56
C GLN A 361 20.28 17.52 -17.30
N GLN A 362 20.19 17.95 -16.02
CA GLN A 362 20.10 19.35 -15.61
C GLN A 362 18.94 20.08 -16.29
N ILE A 363 17.78 19.40 -16.41
CA ILE A 363 16.57 19.92 -17.05
C ILE A 363 15.47 20.07 -16.00
N CYS A 364 14.89 21.26 -15.91
CA CYS A 364 13.65 21.50 -15.19
C CYS A 364 12.49 21.58 -16.19
N ARG A 365 11.40 20.87 -15.95
CA ARG A 365 10.18 20.93 -16.76
C ARG A 365 9.09 21.64 -15.96
N ILE A 366 8.57 22.76 -16.46
CA ILE A 366 7.52 23.54 -15.81
C ILE A 366 6.35 23.69 -16.77
N GLU A 367 5.17 23.21 -16.39
CA GLU A 367 3.94 23.26 -17.20
C GLU A 367 4.15 22.73 -18.64
N GLY A 368 5.01 21.70 -18.79
CA GLY A 368 5.39 21.10 -20.07
C GLY A 368 6.52 21.80 -20.84
N ARG A 369 7.07 22.90 -20.32
CA ARG A 369 8.22 23.61 -20.91
C ARG A 369 9.53 23.14 -20.31
N GLU A 370 10.49 22.76 -21.15
CA GLU A 370 11.83 22.37 -20.71
C GLU A 370 12.76 23.59 -20.54
N ILE A 371 13.51 23.59 -19.44
CA ILE A 371 14.42 24.68 -19.03
C ILE A 371 15.75 24.04 -18.63
N HIS A 372 16.82 24.33 -19.38
CA HIS A 372 18.16 23.88 -19.04
C HIS A 372 18.78 24.74 -17.92
N LEU A 373 19.24 24.06 -16.86
CA LEU A 373 19.78 24.67 -15.64
C LEU A 373 21.23 24.22 -15.37
N PRO A 374 22.24 24.59 -16.17
CA PRO A 374 23.59 24.11 -15.94
C PRO A 374 24.23 24.68 -14.68
N GLY A 375 25.08 23.89 -14.01
CA GLY A 375 25.98 24.33 -12.94
C GLY A 375 25.33 24.51 -11.56
N LEU A 376 25.69 25.59 -10.86
CA LEU A 376 25.24 25.86 -9.48
C LEU A 376 23.70 25.98 -9.33
N PRO A 377 22.94 26.56 -10.29
CA PRO A 377 21.48 26.54 -10.23
C PRO A 377 20.86 25.13 -10.21
N ALA A 378 21.40 24.17 -10.99
CA ALA A 378 20.95 22.77 -10.92
C ALA A 378 21.27 22.15 -9.57
N GLN A 379 22.47 22.37 -9.03
CA GLN A 379 22.86 21.82 -7.73
C GLN A 379 21.99 22.40 -6.59
N LEU A 380 21.68 23.70 -6.67
CA LEU A 380 20.78 24.34 -5.72
C LEU A 380 19.37 23.75 -5.82
N LEU A 381 18.85 23.59 -7.04
CA LEU A 381 17.53 23.01 -7.25
C LEU A 381 17.48 21.54 -6.85
N ASP A 382 18.50 20.74 -7.14
CA ASP A 382 18.63 19.33 -6.73
C ASP A 382 18.48 19.19 -5.22
N PHE A 383 19.23 20.00 -4.47
CA PHE A 383 19.15 20.02 -3.01
C PHE A 383 17.76 20.40 -2.52
N LEU A 384 17.19 21.50 -3.03
CA LEU A 384 15.87 21.97 -2.62
C LEU A 384 14.75 20.99 -3.02
N TYR A 385 14.91 20.28 -4.14
CA TYR A 385 13.96 19.30 -4.65
C TYR A 385 13.92 18.04 -3.79
N ARG A 386 15.09 17.54 -3.33
CA ARG A 386 15.16 16.44 -2.35
C ARG A 386 14.58 16.81 -0.98
N HIS A 387 14.55 18.11 -0.67
CA HIS A 387 14.01 18.66 0.58
C HIS A 387 12.74 19.50 0.35
N GLN A 388 11.93 19.14 -0.65
CA GLN A 388 10.73 19.88 -1.04
C GLN A 388 9.80 20.10 0.16
N GLY A 389 9.27 21.33 0.28
CA GLY A 389 8.39 21.73 1.39
C GLY A 389 9.10 21.97 2.73
N GLN A 390 10.41 21.73 2.83
CA GLN A 390 11.19 21.96 4.05
C GLN A 390 11.97 23.28 4.00
N ASN A 391 12.12 23.93 5.15
CA ASN A 391 12.93 25.15 5.26
C ASN A 391 14.42 24.80 5.26
N CYS A 392 15.08 24.95 4.11
CA CYS A 392 16.52 24.71 3.97
C CYS A 392 17.30 25.93 4.46
N ARG A 393 18.19 25.72 5.45
CA ARG A 393 18.98 26.81 6.03
C ARG A 393 20.06 27.27 5.06
N ARG A 394 20.36 28.57 5.06
CA ARG A 394 21.39 29.17 4.20
C ARG A 394 22.75 28.47 4.31
N LEU A 395 23.13 28.12 5.53
CA LEU A 395 24.41 27.46 5.81
C LEU A 395 24.48 26.06 5.17
N ASP A 396 23.38 25.31 5.17
CA ASP A 396 23.34 23.96 4.61
C ASP A 396 23.37 24.00 3.07
N LEU A 397 22.68 24.99 2.48
CA LEU A 397 22.74 25.27 1.05
C LEU A 397 24.16 25.66 0.60
N LEU A 398 24.83 26.55 1.34
CA LEU A 398 26.21 26.94 1.05
C LEU A 398 27.18 25.77 1.16
N ARG A 399 27.04 24.90 2.17
CA ARG A 399 27.86 23.68 2.32
C ARG A 399 27.69 22.74 1.14
N HIS A 400 26.47 22.59 0.65
CA HIS A 400 26.18 21.73 -0.47
C HIS A 400 26.76 22.27 -1.79
N LEU A 401 26.64 23.58 -2.03
CA LEU A 401 27.12 24.23 -3.27
C LEU A 401 28.65 24.37 -3.33
N TYR A 402 29.32 24.48 -2.17
CA TYR A 402 30.76 24.73 -2.08
C TYR A 402 31.46 23.75 -1.12
N PRO A 403 31.46 22.43 -1.41
CA PRO A 403 31.99 21.41 -0.49
C PRO A 403 33.51 21.47 -0.32
N GLN A 404 34.24 22.12 -1.24
CA GLN A 404 35.70 22.25 -1.23
C GLN A 404 36.18 23.46 -0.40
N GLU A 405 35.27 24.33 0.07
CA GLU A 405 35.62 25.49 0.89
C GLU A 405 35.66 25.11 2.39
N ASP A 406 36.68 25.61 3.12
CA ASP A 406 36.93 25.28 4.53
C ASP A 406 35.70 25.58 5.42
N HIS A 407 35.13 24.54 6.00
CA HIS A 407 33.93 24.61 6.85
C HIS A 407 34.09 25.49 8.10
N ARG A 408 35.32 25.80 8.52
CA ARG A 408 35.60 26.75 9.61
C ARG A 408 35.49 28.22 9.19
N GLN A 409 35.41 28.49 7.88
CA GLN A 409 35.23 29.81 7.28
C GLN A 409 33.84 30.01 6.66
N LEU A 410 32.96 29.02 6.72
CA LEU A 410 31.62 29.05 6.14
C LEU A 410 30.70 30.13 6.77
N GLY A 411 30.91 30.47 8.04
CA GLY A 411 30.27 31.63 8.69
C GLY A 411 30.81 33.00 8.24
N LYS A 412 31.84 33.01 7.39
CA LYS A 412 32.42 34.20 6.75
C LYS A 412 32.18 34.23 5.23
N ILE A 413 31.59 33.18 4.65
CA ILE A 413 31.18 33.20 3.24
C ILE A 413 30.06 34.23 3.11
N PRO A 414 30.24 35.26 2.27
CA PRO A 414 29.22 36.27 2.14
C PRO A 414 27.91 35.69 1.61
N ASP A 415 26.82 36.02 2.29
CA ASP A 415 25.45 35.62 1.93
C ASP A 415 25.09 35.93 0.46
N PHE A 416 25.69 36.97 -0.12
CA PHE A 416 25.44 37.38 -1.50
C PHE A 416 25.74 36.29 -2.54
N ARG A 417 26.62 35.32 -2.24
CA ARG A 417 26.93 34.22 -3.20
C ARG A 417 25.76 33.28 -3.35
N LEU A 418 25.13 32.90 -2.23
CA LEU A 418 23.89 32.10 -2.26
C LEU A 418 22.77 32.90 -2.93
N ASP A 419 22.64 34.19 -2.61
CA ASP A 419 21.60 35.03 -3.19
C ASP A 419 21.77 35.22 -4.71
N ALA A 420 23.01 35.25 -5.22
CA ALA A 420 23.28 35.29 -6.65
C ALA A 420 22.85 33.99 -7.36
N VAL A 421 23.11 32.82 -6.76
CA VAL A 421 22.67 31.53 -7.32
C VAL A 421 21.15 31.41 -7.25
N VAL A 422 20.52 31.82 -6.15
CA VAL A 422 19.05 31.86 -6.00
C VAL A 422 18.43 32.80 -7.02
N LYS A 423 19.01 33.99 -7.23
CA LYS A 423 18.57 34.94 -8.24
C LYS A 423 18.63 34.32 -9.63
N SER A 424 19.76 33.71 -10.00
CA SER A 424 19.92 33.06 -11.30
C SER A 424 18.96 31.88 -11.50
N LEU A 425 18.68 31.12 -10.44
CA LEU A 425 17.68 30.06 -10.48
C LEU A 425 16.29 30.65 -10.72
N ARG A 426 15.89 31.67 -9.96
CA ARG A 426 14.58 32.33 -10.09
C ARG A 426 14.36 32.94 -11.47
N GLU A 427 15.37 33.59 -12.03
CA GLU A 427 15.32 34.14 -13.40
C GLU A 427 15.00 33.09 -14.46
N LYS A 428 15.31 31.81 -14.19
CA LYS A 428 15.08 30.72 -15.12
C LYS A 428 13.75 30.01 -14.89
N ILE A 429 13.34 29.79 -13.64
CA ILE A 429 12.20 28.92 -13.31
C ILE A 429 10.94 29.66 -12.85
N GLU A 430 11.04 30.91 -12.41
CA GLU A 430 9.90 31.67 -11.91
C GLU A 430 9.20 32.43 -13.05
N PRO A 431 7.86 32.51 -13.06
CA PRO A 431 7.13 33.39 -13.97
C PRO A 431 7.49 34.87 -13.78
N ASP A 432 7.66 35.29 -12.53
CA ASP A 432 8.22 36.59 -12.14
C ASP A 432 9.25 36.38 -11.00
N PRO A 433 10.55 36.63 -11.25
CA PRO A 433 11.60 36.48 -10.25
C PRO A 433 11.45 37.39 -9.01
N GLN A 434 10.70 38.50 -9.13
CA GLN A 434 10.45 39.42 -8.01
C GLN A 434 9.30 38.94 -7.11
N THR A 435 8.42 38.10 -7.64
CA THR A 435 7.30 37.48 -6.92
C THR A 435 7.35 35.95 -7.05
N PRO A 436 8.37 35.29 -6.44
CA PRO A 436 8.65 33.88 -6.71
C PRO A 436 7.51 32.96 -6.27
N ARG A 437 7.04 32.12 -7.20
CA ARG A 437 6.06 31.06 -6.97
C ARG A 437 6.71 29.86 -6.31
N TYR A 438 7.87 29.41 -6.79
CA TYR A 438 8.46 28.12 -6.41
C TYR A 438 9.51 28.22 -5.30
N ILE A 439 10.48 29.13 -5.42
CA ILE A 439 11.58 29.30 -4.47
C ILE A 439 11.21 30.39 -3.47
N LYS A 440 10.62 30.02 -2.34
CA LYS A 440 10.23 30.97 -1.29
C LYS A 440 11.39 31.36 -0.39
N THR A 441 11.51 32.65 -0.10
CA THR A 441 12.43 33.15 0.95
C THR A 441 11.76 33.04 2.31
N VAL A 442 12.35 32.27 3.21
CA VAL A 442 11.91 32.16 4.61
C VAL A 442 12.79 33.08 5.46
N ARG A 443 12.23 34.22 5.88
CA ARG A 443 12.96 35.27 6.61
C ARG A 443 13.67 34.68 7.84
N GLY A 444 14.98 34.95 7.96
CA GLY A 444 15.81 34.50 9.08
C GLY A 444 16.23 33.02 9.03
N VAL A 445 15.82 32.25 8.01
CA VAL A 445 16.12 30.82 7.92
C VAL A 445 16.85 30.47 6.62
N GLY A 446 16.27 30.79 5.47
CA GLY A 446 16.84 30.41 4.17
C GLY A 446 15.78 30.31 3.08
N PHE A 447 15.75 29.18 2.37
CA PHE A 447 14.90 29.00 1.19
C PHE A 447 14.12 27.69 1.26
N ARG A 448 12.96 27.67 0.61
CA ARG A 448 12.09 26.50 0.48
C ARG A 448 11.59 26.39 -0.95
N LEU A 449 11.49 25.15 -1.44
CA LEU A 449 10.84 24.85 -2.71
C LEU A 449 9.40 24.38 -2.48
N ASP A 450 8.45 25.07 -3.10
CA ASP A 450 7.02 24.77 -3.08
C ASP A 450 6.54 24.52 -4.51
N VAL A 451 6.22 23.26 -4.86
CA VAL A 451 5.79 22.88 -6.22
C VAL A 451 4.42 22.18 -6.29
N ASN A 452 3.72 22.11 -5.15
CA ASN A 452 2.42 21.44 -5.01
C ASN A 452 1.27 22.41 -4.63
N GLU A 453 1.33 23.69 -5.03
CA GLU A 453 0.22 24.65 -4.90
C GLU A 453 -0.44 24.99 -6.25
#